data_AF-A0AAC9ILA0-F1
#
_entry.id   AF-A0AAC9ILA0-F1
#
_cell.length_a   1.000
_cell.length_b   1.000
_cell.length_c   1.000
_cell.angle_alpha   90.00
_cell.angle_beta   90.00
_cell.angle_gamma   90.00
#
_symmetry.space_group_name_H-M   'P 1'
#
loop_
_entity.id
_entity.type
_entity.pdbx_description
1 polymer ?
#
loop_
_entity_poly.entity_id
_entity_poly.type
_entity_poly.pdbx_seq_one_letter_code
_entity_poly.pdbx_strand_id
1 'polypeptide(L)'
;MNRYLLVLVCAVLTFSAHISFASNPKKEAAQWKYDIECAGTGSEGTFLVKIWTYSNKAVIPNEEAKKNAVHGVLFRGFAANGVGCVSQRPLIKDASVQHEKADYFNTFFGKESPYLKYASISSSVPEVIKVSKKEYKVGYVVSVSKDLLRKDLEVAGIVKSLSAGF
;
A
#
# COMPACT_ATOMS: atom_id res chain seq x y z
N MET A 1 50.12 -58.72 20.51
CA MET A 1 51.10 -57.97 21.31
C MET A 1 50.51 -56.60 21.60
N ASN A 2 50.34 -56.31 22.90
CA ASN A 2 49.57 -55.22 23.49
C ASN A 2 49.70 -53.84 22.84
N ARG A 3 48.61 -53.06 22.89
CA ARG A 3 48.50 -51.90 23.81
C ARG A 3 47.07 -51.33 23.79
N TYR A 4 46.28 -51.78 24.75
CA TYR A 4 45.16 -51.01 25.29
C TYR A 4 45.73 -49.76 25.97
N LEU A 5 45.18 -48.58 25.67
CA LEU A 5 45.11 -47.47 26.62
C LEU A 5 43.97 -46.56 26.14
N LEU A 6 42.77 -46.73 26.70
CA LEU A 6 42.16 -45.76 27.63
C LEU A 6 41.75 -44.48 26.86
N VAL A 7 40.47 -44.27 26.54
CA VAL A 7 39.50 -43.51 27.36
C VAL A 7 38.15 -43.67 26.60
N LEU A 8 37.16 -44.44 27.05
CA LEU A 8 36.14 -44.15 28.08
C LEU A 8 35.37 -42.84 27.83
N VAL A 9 34.03 -42.96 27.73
CA VAL A 9 32.99 -41.93 28.01
C VAL A 9 32.42 -41.14 26.82
N CYS A 10 31.11 -41.37 26.58
CA CYS A 10 30.09 -40.48 25.98
C CYS A 10 30.28 -40.04 24.50
N ALA A 11 29.29 -40.04 23.62
CA ALA A 11 27.85 -39.98 23.79
C ALA A 11 27.15 -40.60 22.58
N VAL A 12 26.18 -41.46 22.84
CA VAL A 12 25.08 -41.74 21.94
C VAL A 12 24.13 -40.53 22.03
N LEU A 13 24.08 -39.69 21.00
CA LEU A 13 22.98 -38.73 20.81
C LEU A 13 22.66 -38.58 19.32
N THR A 14 21.65 -39.34 18.92
CA THR A 14 20.56 -38.98 18.00
C THR A 14 20.90 -38.03 16.85
N PHE A 15 20.97 -38.60 15.66
CA PHE A 15 20.92 -37.92 14.37
C PHE A 15 19.52 -37.29 14.18
N SER A 16 19.27 -36.13 14.78
CA SER A 16 18.05 -35.36 14.57
C SER A 16 18.18 -34.56 13.27
N ALA A 17 17.29 -34.85 12.32
CA ALA A 17 17.15 -34.14 11.07
C ALA A 17 16.87 -32.65 11.32
N HIS A 18 17.86 -31.79 11.06
CA HIS A 18 17.60 -30.37 10.88
C HIS A 18 17.23 -30.11 9.42
N ILE A 19 15.94 -30.30 9.11
CA ILE A 19 15.29 -29.55 8.02
C ILE A 19 15.37 -28.09 8.45
N SER A 20 16.34 -27.35 7.91
CA SER A 20 16.28 -25.89 7.97
C SER A 20 15.06 -25.50 7.14
N PHE A 21 13.93 -25.29 7.82
CA PHE A 21 12.80 -24.57 7.27
C PHE A 21 13.36 -23.19 6.89
N ALA A 22 13.61 -22.97 5.61
CA ALA A 22 13.96 -21.67 5.09
C ALA A 22 12.89 -20.72 5.58
N SER A 23 13.26 -19.84 6.51
CA SER A 23 12.39 -18.80 7.04
C SER A 23 11.74 -18.10 5.85
N ASN A 24 10.40 -18.07 5.87
CA ASN A 24 9.52 -17.46 4.89
C ASN A 24 10.19 -16.27 4.19
N PRO A 25 10.11 -16.14 2.85
CA PRO A 25 10.50 -14.89 2.22
C PRO A 25 9.74 -13.80 2.96
N LYS A 26 10.48 -12.86 3.56
CA LYS A 26 9.92 -11.61 4.03
C LYS A 26 8.89 -11.23 2.96
N LYS A 27 7.61 -11.16 3.33
CA LYS A 27 6.63 -10.39 2.57
C LYS A 27 7.27 -9.02 2.50
N GLU A 28 8.07 -8.79 1.47
CA GLU A 28 8.62 -7.51 1.11
C GLU A 28 7.36 -6.68 0.99
N ALA A 29 7.11 -5.84 2.00
CA ALA A 29 5.91 -5.02 2.06
C ALA A 29 5.87 -4.34 0.70
N ALA A 30 4.90 -4.71 -0.14
CA ALA A 30 4.92 -4.35 -1.55
C ALA A 30 5.19 -2.85 -1.64
N GLN A 31 6.38 -2.49 -2.12
CA GLN A 31 6.84 -1.12 -2.00
C GLN A 31 5.93 -0.28 -2.88
N TRP A 32 5.13 0.58 -2.25
CA TRP A 32 4.19 1.46 -2.93
C TRP A 32 4.95 2.45 -3.81
N LYS A 33 5.12 2.11 -5.10
CA LYS A 33 5.85 2.91 -6.07
C LYS A 33 4.89 3.69 -6.96
N TYR A 34 4.49 4.85 -6.48
CA TYR A 34 3.66 5.79 -7.24
C TYR A 34 3.97 7.23 -6.84
N ASP A 35 3.52 8.20 -7.64
CA ASP A 35 3.41 9.60 -7.23
C ASP A 35 1.94 10.02 -7.23
N ILE A 36 1.57 10.90 -6.31
CA ILE A 36 0.23 11.46 -6.21
C ILE A 36 0.31 12.97 -6.35
N GLU A 37 -0.44 13.49 -7.29
CA GLU A 37 -0.52 14.91 -7.60
C GLU A 37 -1.98 15.32 -7.58
N CYS A 38 -2.20 16.60 -7.32
CA CYS A 38 -3.52 17.15 -7.50
C CYS A 38 -3.89 17.26 -8.98
N ALA A 39 -5.14 16.94 -9.32
CA ALA A 39 -5.70 17.07 -10.66
C ALA A 39 -6.86 18.06 -10.77
N GLY A 40 -7.05 18.90 -9.75
CA GLY A 40 -8.06 19.96 -9.71
C GLY A 40 -9.00 19.83 -8.51
N THR A 41 -10.16 20.47 -8.63
CA THR A 41 -11.20 20.43 -7.60
C THR A 41 -12.14 19.26 -7.89
N GLY A 42 -12.27 18.35 -6.92
CA GLY A 42 -13.29 17.30 -6.97
C GLY A 42 -14.69 17.84 -6.67
N SER A 43 -15.72 17.02 -6.88
CA SER A 43 -17.04 17.32 -6.33
C SER A 43 -17.01 17.31 -4.80
N GLU A 44 -18.06 17.84 -4.17
CA GLU A 44 -18.22 17.78 -2.71
C GLU A 44 -17.97 16.36 -2.19
N GLY A 45 -17.19 16.26 -1.11
CA GLY A 45 -16.81 14.98 -0.51
C GLY A 45 -15.87 14.08 -1.32
N THR A 46 -15.24 14.60 -2.39
CA THR A 46 -14.24 13.87 -3.18
C THR A 46 -12.94 14.65 -3.34
N PHE A 47 -11.86 13.91 -3.63
CA PHE A 47 -10.60 14.46 -4.13
C PHE A 47 -10.41 14.05 -5.58
N LEU A 48 -9.91 14.97 -6.41
CA LEU A 48 -9.51 14.67 -7.78
C LEU A 48 -7.97 14.67 -7.85
N VAL A 49 -7.39 13.48 -8.04
CA VAL A 49 -5.94 13.28 -8.00
C VAL A 49 -5.43 12.64 -9.28
N LYS A 50 -4.25 13.06 -9.73
CA LYS A 50 -3.48 12.35 -10.75
C LYS A 50 -2.57 11.37 -10.02
N ILE A 51 -2.76 10.08 -10.27
CA ILE A 51 -1.96 9.02 -9.70
C ILE A 51 -1.02 8.46 -10.77
N TRP A 52 0.28 8.56 -10.52
CA TRP A 52 1.30 8.07 -11.42
C TRP A 52 1.87 6.76 -10.91
N THR A 53 1.65 5.68 -11.64
CA THR A 53 2.18 4.35 -11.28
C THR A 53 3.36 4.00 -12.17
N TYR A 54 4.43 3.48 -11.56
CA TYR A 54 5.61 3.03 -12.30
C TYR A 54 5.41 1.60 -12.76
N SER A 55 5.56 1.35 -14.06
CA SER A 55 5.30 0.04 -14.67
C SER A 55 6.28 -0.26 -15.80
N ASN A 56 6.51 -1.54 -16.08
CA ASN A 56 7.22 -1.97 -17.28
C ASN A 56 6.35 -1.94 -18.55
N LYS A 57 5.05 -1.64 -18.40
CA LYS A 57 4.08 -1.48 -19.48
C LYS A 57 3.60 -0.03 -19.55
N ALA A 58 3.24 0.41 -20.74
CA ALA A 58 2.67 1.74 -20.98
C ALA A 58 1.21 1.88 -20.50
N VAL A 59 0.59 0.80 -20.05
CA VAL A 59 -0.77 0.76 -19.51
C VAL A 59 -0.79 -0.12 -18.27
N ILE A 60 -1.56 0.29 -17.26
CA ILE A 60 -1.82 -0.48 -16.05
C ILE A 60 -3.32 -0.73 -15.90
N PRO A 61 -3.74 -1.77 -15.14
CA PRO A 61 -5.14 -1.96 -14.79
C PRO A 61 -5.70 -0.74 -14.03
N ASN A 62 -6.96 -0.39 -14.30
CA ASN A 62 -7.63 0.70 -13.61
C ASN A 62 -7.74 0.45 -12.09
N GLU A 63 -7.88 -0.81 -11.70
CA GLU A 63 -7.90 -1.26 -10.31
C GLU A 63 -6.60 -0.90 -9.59
N GLU A 64 -5.45 -1.04 -10.26
CA GLU A 64 -4.15 -0.67 -9.71
C GLU A 64 -4.02 0.84 -9.52
N ALA A 65 -4.46 1.63 -10.50
CA ALA A 65 -4.51 3.08 -10.38
C ALA A 65 -5.40 3.53 -9.21
N LYS A 66 -6.61 2.96 -9.11
CA LYS A 66 -7.55 3.21 -8.00
C LYS A 66 -6.94 2.82 -6.65
N LYS A 67 -6.26 1.67 -6.58
CA LYS A 67 -5.58 1.18 -5.37
C LYS A 67 -4.54 2.17 -4.89
N ASN A 68 -3.66 2.62 -5.79
CA ASN A 68 -2.62 3.59 -5.49
C ASN A 68 -3.20 4.97 -5.10
N ALA A 69 -4.27 5.41 -5.75
CA ALA A 69 -4.95 6.67 -5.43
C ALA A 69 -5.54 6.65 -4.02
N VAL A 70 -6.28 5.59 -3.67
CA VAL A 70 -6.85 5.42 -2.32
C VAL A 70 -5.73 5.34 -1.28
N HIS A 71 -4.67 4.56 -1.55
CA HIS A 71 -3.51 4.49 -0.65
C HIS A 71 -2.84 5.86 -0.46
N GLY A 72 -2.68 6.64 -1.53
CA GLY A 72 -2.12 7.99 -1.49
C GLY A 72 -2.94 8.93 -0.63
N VAL A 73 -4.27 8.94 -0.79
CA VAL A 73 -5.18 9.73 0.04
C VAL A 73 -5.12 9.30 1.51
N LEU A 74 -4.98 8.00 1.79
CA LEU A 74 -4.93 7.49 3.15
C LEU A 74 -3.64 7.85 3.87
N PHE A 75 -2.48 7.63 3.25
CA PHE A 75 -1.19 7.59 3.95
C PHE A 75 -0.16 8.63 3.50
N ARG A 76 -0.37 9.30 2.36
CA ARG A 76 0.60 10.30 1.84
C ARG A 76 0.05 11.72 1.80
N GLY A 77 -1.23 11.88 1.45
CA GLY A 77 -1.76 13.18 1.06
C GLY A 77 -1.15 13.65 -0.26
N PHE A 78 -1.35 14.92 -0.59
CA PHE A 78 -0.79 15.55 -1.80
C PHE A 78 -0.67 17.06 -1.62
N ALA A 79 0.29 17.67 -2.32
CA ALA A 79 0.50 19.11 -2.29
C ALA A 79 -0.33 19.83 -3.36
N ALA A 80 -0.62 21.11 -3.11
CA ALA A 80 -1.10 22.02 -4.15
C ALA A 80 -0.03 22.20 -5.24
N ASN A 81 -0.46 22.29 -6.48
CA ASN A 81 0.39 22.44 -7.68
C ASN A 81 -0.15 23.50 -8.64
N GLY A 82 -0.94 24.47 -8.15
CA GLY A 82 -1.45 25.59 -8.95
C GLY A 82 -2.66 25.27 -9.84
N VAL A 83 -3.18 24.04 -9.83
CA VAL A 83 -4.32 23.63 -10.67
C VAL A 83 -5.68 23.70 -9.97
N GLY A 84 -5.81 24.54 -8.93
CA GLY A 84 -7.10 24.85 -8.28
C GLY A 84 -7.41 24.06 -7.00
N CYS A 85 -6.52 23.18 -6.54
CA CYS A 85 -6.63 22.50 -5.25
C CYS A 85 -5.68 23.08 -4.20
N VAL A 86 -6.01 22.82 -2.94
CA VAL A 86 -5.15 23.10 -1.79
C VAL A 86 -4.48 21.80 -1.30
N SER A 87 -3.31 21.93 -0.67
CA SER A 87 -2.58 20.80 -0.10
C SER A 87 -3.46 20.02 0.89
N GLN A 88 -3.48 18.69 0.74
CA GLN A 88 -4.24 17.79 1.60
C GLN A 88 -3.29 16.91 2.39
N ARG A 89 -3.50 16.87 3.71
CA ARG A 89 -2.84 15.91 4.59
C ARG A 89 -3.42 14.50 4.39
N PRO A 90 -2.66 13.43 4.67
CA PRO A 90 -3.21 12.08 4.66
C PRO A 90 -4.40 11.95 5.62
N LEU A 91 -5.38 11.12 5.26
CA LEU A 91 -6.53 10.84 6.14
C LEU A 91 -6.10 10.16 7.44
N ILE A 92 -5.08 9.31 7.36
CA ILE A 92 -4.43 8.65 8.48
C ILE A 92 -3.12 9.38 8.75
N LYS A 93 -3.08 10.14 9.85
CA LYS A 93 -1.91 10.97 10.20
C LYS A 93 -0.71 10.15 10.65
N ASP A 94 -0.96 9.04 11.33
CA ASP A 94 0.08 8.16 11.85
C ASP A 94 0.34 7.01 10.89
N ALA A 95 1.53 6.99 10.29
CA ALA A 95 1.92 5.96 9.35
C ALA A 95 2.04 4.57 10.00
N SER A 96 2.22 4.48 11.33
CA SER A 96 2.30 3.18 12.01
C SER A 96 0.98 2.39 11.91
N VAL A 97 -0.16 3.08 11.81
CA VAL A 97 -1.50 2.49 11.73
C VAL A 97 -1.61 1.51 10.57
N GLN A 98 -0.90 1.75 9.46
CA GLN A 98 -0.87 0.82 8.34
C GLN A 98 -0.34 -0.56 8.73
N HIS A 99 0.72 -0.58 9.55
CA HIS A 99 1.34 -1.80 10.05
C HIS A 99 0.54 -2.38 11.22
N GLU A 100 0.11 -1.55 12.18
CA GLU A 100 -0.66 -1.98 13.35
C GLU A 100 -2.00 -2.59 12.98
N LYS A 101 -2.63 -2.12 11.89
CA LYS A 101 -3.88 -2.64 11.34
C LYS A 101 -3.67 -3.38 10.03
N ALA A 102 -2.54 -4.08 9.89
CA ALA A 102 -2.18 -4.78 8.66
C ALA A 102 -3.27 -5.74 8.18
N ASP A 103 -3.94 -6.48 9.07
CA ASP A 103 -5.02 -7.41 8.67
C ASP A 103 -6.20 -6.70 8.02
N TYR A 104 -6.56 -5.52 8.53
CA TYR A 104 -7.58 -4.66 7.93
C TYR A 104 -7.12 -4.21 6.54
N PHE A 105 -5.93 -3.63 6.41
CA PHE A 105 -5.46 -3.09 5.13
C PHE A 105 -5.16 -4.17 4.10
N ASN A 106 -4.71 -5.36 4.53
CA ASN A 106 -4.53 -6.53 3.66
C ASN A 106 -5.87 -6.98 3.07
N THR A 107 -6.95 -6.95 3.86
CA THR A 107 -8.30 -7.24 3.38
C THR A 107 -8.82 -6.12 2.49
N PHE A 108 -8.67 -4.87 2.95
CA PHE A 108 -9.15 -3.66 2.28
C PHE A 108 -8.56 -3.47 0.88
N PHE A 109 -7.27 -3.82 0.70
CA PHE A 109 -6.55 -3.77 -0.57
C PHE A 109 -6.37 -5.14 -1.23
N GLY A 110 -6.98 -6.18 -0.65
CA GLY A 110 -6.84 -7.57 -1.04
C GLY A 110 -7.79 -7.97 -2.16
N LYS A 111 -8.07 -9.28 -2.24
CA LYS A 111 -8.80 -9.91 -3.34
C LYS A 111 -10.20 -9.33 -3.57
N GLU A 112 -10.96 -9.16 -2.49
CA GLU A 112 -12.31 -8.58 -2.53
C GLU A 112 -12.32 -7.10 -2.91
N SER A 113 -11.15 -6.47 -2.93
CA SER A 113 -10.94 -5.09 -3.34
C SER A 113 -11.92 -4.05 -2.76
N PRO A 114 -12.21 -4.04 -1.42
CA PRO A 114 -13.10 -3.05 -0.82
C PRO A 114 -12.76 -1.59 -1.18
N TYR A 115 -11.49 -1.28 -1.43
CA TYR A 115 -11.04 0.05 -1.85
C TYR A 115 -11.71 0.57 -3.14
N LEU A 116 -12.20 -0.30 -4.03
CA LEU A 116 -12.78 0.10 -5.31
C LEU A 116 -14.04 0.95 -5.16
N LYS A 117 -14.79 0.79 -4.07
CA LYS A 117 -16.02 1.59 -3.83
C LYS A 117 -15.75 3.07 -3.64
N TYR A 118 -14.50 3.45 -3.33
CA TYR A 118 -14.13 4.84 -3.07
C TYR A 118 -13.43 5.51 -4.25
N ALA A 119 -13.21 4.82 -5.37
CA ALA A 119 -12.38 5.35 -6.45
C ALA A 119 -12.97 5.09 -7.84
N SER A 120 -13.05 6.16 -8.65
CA SER A 120 -13.49 6.13 -10.03
C SER A 120 -12.47 6.79 -10.95
N ILE A 121 -12.27 6.22 -12.14
CA ILE A 121 -11.40 6.82 -13.17
C ILE A 121 -12.17 7.99 -13.79
N SER A 122 -11.57 9.18 -13.77
CA SER A 122 -12.19 10.40 -14.31
C SER A 122 -11.86 10.64 -15.79
N SER A 123 -10.75 10.07 -16.30
CA SER A 123 -10.35 10.10 -17.71
C SER A 123 -10.00 8.70 -18.17
N SER A 124 -10.64 8.24 -19.25
CA SER A 124 -10.39 6.92 -19.83
C SER A 124 -9.02 6.78 -20.48
N VAL A 125 -8.37 7.90 -20.82
CA VAL A 125 -7.05 7.92 -21.46
C VAL A 125 -5.99 8.22 -20.40
N PRO A 126 -5.02 7.30 -20.17
CA PRO A 126 -3.88 7.58 -19.31
C PRO A 126 -2.85 8.48 -19.99
N GLU A 127 -2.16 9.27 -19.17
CA GLU A 127 -0.94 9.95 -19.57
C GLU A 127 0.26 9.01 -19.38
N VAL A 128 1.16 8.89 -20.37
CA VAL A 128 2.28 7.95 -20.30
C VAL A 128 3.59 8.69 -20.53
N ILE A 129 4.49 8.60 -19.56
CA ILE A 129 5.85 9.13 -19.65
C ILE A 129 6.83 7.97 -19.63
N LYS A 130 7.72 7.88 -20.61
CA LYS A 130 8.80 6.90 -20.61
C LYS A 130 9.93 7.39 -19.70
N VAL A 131 10.19 6.67 -18.61
CA VAL A 131 11.24 7.01 -17.63
C VAL A 131 12.58 6.41 -18.06
N SER A 132 12.57 5.18 -18.58
CA SER A 132 13.77 4.50 -19.08
C SER A 132 13.44 3.52 -20.21
N LYS A 133 14.44 2.75 -20.67
CA LYS A 133 14.21 1.70 -21.67
C LYS A 133 13.20 0.63 -21.22
N LYS A 134 13.04 0.42 -19.90
CA LYS A 134 12.21 -0.65 -19.31
C LYS A 134 11.16 -0.15 -18.31
N GLU A 135 10.99 1.16 -18.16
CA GLU A 135 10.09 1.73 -17.17
C GLU A 135 9.31 2.92 -17.73
N TYR A 136 8.00 2.91 -17.46
CA TYR A 136 7.04 3.94 -17.76
C TYR A 136 6.45 4.46 -16.45
N LYS A 137 6.04 5.73 -16.46
CA LYS A 137 5.20 6.36 -15.44
C LYS A 137 3.84 6.59 -16.10
N VAL A 138 2.82 5.87 -15.65
CA VAL A 138 1.46 5.87 -16.22
C VAL A 138 0.52 6.61 -15.27
N GLY A 139 -0.06 7.70 -15.75
CA GLY A 139 -0.86 8.66 -15.00
C GLY A 139 -2.34 8.51 -15.29
N TYR A 140 -3.14 8.24 -14.27
CA TYR A 140 -4.60 8.30 -14.34
C TYR A 140 -5.13 9.42 -13.45
N VAL A 141 -6.16 10.12 -13.93
CA VAL A 141 -6.95 11.00 -13.07
C VAL A 141 -8.03 10.17 -12.39
N VAL A 142 -8.03 10.17 -11.06
CA VAL A 142 -8.91 9.36 -10.22
C VAL A 142 -9.67 10.29 -9.27
N SER A 143 -10.99 10.14 -9.22
CA SER A 143 -11.82 10.72 -8.17
C SER A 143 -11.87 9.76 -6.99
N VAL A 144 -11.55 10.25 -5.78
CA VAL A 144 -11.55 9.48 -4.54
C VAL A 144 -12.57 10.06 -3.57
N SER A 145 -13.57 9.27 -3.17
CA SER A 145 -14.63 9.66 -2.22
C SER A 145 -14.11 9.76 -0.79
N LYS A 146 -13.50 10.90 -0.45
CA LYS A 146 -12.82 11.13 0.84
C LYS A 146 -13.76 11.03 2.04
N ASP A 147 -15.00 11.49 1.90
CA ASP A 147 -15.94 11.57 3.03
C ASP A 147 -16.49 10.19 3.37
N LEU A 148 -16.87 9.42 2.33
CA LEU A 148 -17.27 8.02 2.49
C LEU A 148 -16.11 7.18 3.04
N LEU A 149 -14.90 7.38 2.52
CA LEU A 149 -13.70 6.68 2.99
C LEU A 149 -13.40 6.98 4.46
N ARG A 150 -13.43 8.26 4.86
CA ARG A 150 -13.26 8.64 6.28
C ARG A 150 -14.34 8.03 7.15
N LYS A 151 -15.62 8.13 6.75
CA LYS A 151 -16.76 7.61 7.51
C LYS A 151 -16.61 6.11 7.78
N ASP A 152 -16.28 5.32 6.77
CA ASP A 152 -16.15 3.86 6.92
C ASP A 152 -14.92 3.47 7.76
N LEU A 153 -13.84 4.26 7.71
CA LEU A 153 -12.67 4.07 8.57
C LEU A 153 -12.95 4.43 10.03
N GLU A 154 -13.79 5.43 10.28
CA GLU A 154 -14.25 5.77 11.63
C GLU A 154 -15.10 4.63 12.20
N VAL A 155 -16.06 4.12 11.43
CA VAL A 155 -16.89 2.97 11.82
C VAL A 155 -16.04 1.71 12.07
N ALA A 156 -14.99 1.50 11.28
CA ALA A 156 -14.06 0.39 11.45
C ALA A 156 -13.05 0.59 12.60
N GLY A 157 -13.08 1.73 13.31
CA GLY A 157 -12.15 2.04 14.40
C GLY A 157 -10.70 2.24 13.94
N ILE A 158 -10.49 2.57 12.67
CA ILE A 158 -9.16 2.81 12.09
C ILE A 158 -8.72 4.27 12.30
N VAL A 159 -9.67 5.22 12.21
CA VAL A 159 -9.42 6.63 12.52
C VAL A 159 -10.38 7.10 13.59
N LYS A 160 -9.94 8.04 14.45
CA LYS A 160 -10.78 8.62 15.50
C LYS A 160 -11.87 9.48 14.88
N SER A 161 -13.08 9.43 15.43
CA SER A 161 -14.16 10.31 15.00
C SER A 161 -13.83 11.77 15.31
N LEU A 162 -14.30 12.66 14.45
CA LEU A 162 -14.19 14.11 14.68
C LEU A 162 -15.05 14.58 15.88
N SER A 163 -16.05 13.80 16.28
CA SER A 163 -16.97 14.09 17.38
C SER A 163 -16.47 13.63 18.77
N ALA A 164 -15.42 12.83 18.85
CA ALA A 164 -14.92 12.28 20.12
C ALA A 164 -14.16 13.30 21.01
N GLY A 165 -14.19 14.58 20.66
CA GLY A 165 -13.45 15.65 21.36
C GLY A 165 -14.32 16.82 21.85
N PHE A 166 -15.64 16.65 21.91
CA PHE A 166 -16.58 17.62 22.50
C PHE A 166 -17.20 17.07 23.77
#